data_AF-A0AAD6TYQ1-F1
#
_entry.id   AF-A0AAD6TYQ1-F1
#
_cell.length_a   1.000
_cell.length_b   1.000
_cell.length_c   1.000
_cell.angle_alpha   90.00
_cell.angle_beta   90.00
_cell.angle_gamma   90.00
#
_symmetry.space_group_name_H-M   'P 1'
#
loop_
_entity.id
_entity.type
_entity.pdbx_description
1 polymer ?
#
loop_
_entity_poly.entity_id
_entity_poly.type
_entity_poly.pdbx_seq_one_letter_code
_entity_poly.pdbx_strand_id
1 'polypeptide(L)'
;MAYILEPTAKTREEIKDSVELESITNQMGVDPLFITVHKVKVTFDELDFLRAKVDDPKSRFEELKNFIDDFTFPKFIRRPPITLLRKIVKQNIISKTRALLSLQPIKRIDAEDLDRRIKAKVHMELGMPFLPNSDVFTLPVDLHGLDFPSIARINDGIAIDGLHRDLNHPIPSYQKLARITLADWTCTINKCTNPLDTIGLNRNFSLHADRIPHGWIIAQRAMSSMSPQLALKRTNLDSILSGDVSLSHVLCTFHNHLPAVVSPNGNALNSLRSKGVRQLKHMGSW
;
A
#
# COMPACT_ATOMS: atom_id res chain seq x y z
N MET A 1 2.36 22.50 -5.39
CA MET A 1 2.78 22.00 -4.06
C MET A 1 4.08 21.24 -4.27
N ALA A 2 5.21 21.78 -3.81
CA ALA A 2 6.54 21.18 -3.93
C ALA A 2 6.86 20.51 -2.61
N TYR A 3 7.36 19.30 -2.70
CA TYR A 3 7.63 18.49 -1.54
C TYR A 3 9.09 18.06 -1.59
N ILE A 4 9.78 18.33 -0.50
CA ILE A 4 11.10 17.79 -0.23
C ILE A 4 10.86 16.45 0.47
N LEU A 5 11.06 15.36 -0.28
CA LEU A 5 11.09 14.02 0.29
C LEU A 5 12.50 13.83 0.89
N GLU A 6 12.53 13.77 2.21
CA GLU A 6 13.68 13.65 3.13
C GLU A 6 14.43 14.95 3.51
N PRO A 7 14.57 15.24 4.83
CA PRO A 7 15.55 16.18 5.31
C PRO A 7 16.92 15.50 5.23
N THR A 8 17.76 15.91 4.29
CA THR A 8 19.20 15.70 4.40
C THR A 8 19.68 16.47 5.62
N ALA A 9 19.67 15.83 6.79
CA ALA A 9 20.32 16.27 8.04
C ALA A 9 20.26 17.79 8.32
N LYS A 10 19.10 18.42 8.11
CA LYS A 10 18.84 19.79 8.53
C LYS A 10 17.75 19.77 9.57
N THR A 11 18.08 20.26 10.76
CA THR A 11 17.18 20.45 11.89
C THR A 11 15.92 21.18 11.41
N ARG A 12 14.74 20.80 11.93
CA ARG A 12 13.41 21.37 11.59
C ARG A 12 13.37 22.91 11.59
N GLU A 13 14.31 23.53 12.29
CA GLU A 13 14.54 24.98 12.46
C GLU A 13 15.13 25.68 11.21
N GLU A 14 15.75 24.96 10.26
CA GLU A 14 16.39 25.55 9.08
C GLU A 14 15.51 25.57 7.81
N ILE A 15 14.35 24.92 7.84
CA ILE A 15 13.46 24.80 6.68
C ILE A 15 12.58 26.06 6.62
N LYS A 16 12.71 26.84 5.54
CA LYS A 16 11.90 28.05 5.32
C LYS A 16 10.40 27.74 5.48
N ASP A 17 9.69 28.58 6.25
CA ASP A 17 8.23 28.49 6.47
C ASP A 17 7.40 28.49 5.18
N SER A 18 7.98 28.91 4.04
CA SER A 18 7.34 28.88 2.73
C SER A 18 8.33 28.56 1.60
N VAL A 19 7.82 27.88 0.57
CA VAL A 19 8.53 27.59 -0.68
C VAL A 19 7.79 28.28 -1.82
N GLU A 20 8.55 28.88 -2.73
CA GLU A 20 8.04 29.48 -3.95
C GLU A 20 7.76 28.40 -4.99
N LEU A 21 6.55 28.42 -5.53
CA LEU A 21 6.05 27.42 -6.45
C LEU A 21 5.43 28.06 -7.66
N GLU A 22 5.92 27.64 -8.81
CA GLU A 22 5.33 27.94 -10.09
C GLU A 22 4.00 27.21 -10.23
N SER A 23 2.93 27.96 -10.47
CA SER A 23 1.62 27.40 -10.78
C SER A 23 0.87 28.25 -11.79
N ILE A 24 -0.01 27.60 -12.54
CA ILE A 24 -0.94 28.26 -13.45
C ILE A 24 -2.17 28.65 -12.64
N THR A 25 -2.51 29.94 -12.64
CA THR A 25 -3.58 30.49 -11.79
C THR A 25 -4.77 30.88 -12.64
N ASN A 26 -5.97 30.40 -12.27
CA ASN A 26 -7.23 30.77 -12.94
C ASN A 26 -7.89 32.01 -12.29
N GLN A 27 -7.09 32.99 -11.85
CA GLN A 27 -7.64 34.23 -11.28
C GLN A 27 -8.08 35.17 -12.42
N MET A 28 -9.21 35.88 -12.22
CA MET A 28 -9.70 36.85 -13.19
C MET A 28 -8.64 37.92 -13.46
N GLY A 29 -8.28 38.11 -14.72
CA GLY A 29 -7.34 39.16 -15.16
C GLY A 29 -5.89 38.72 -15.35
N VAL A 30 -5.55 37.45 -15.11
CA VAL A 30 -4.23 36.87 -15.40
C VAL A 30 -4.35 35.92 -16.59
N ASP A 31 -3.45 36.05 -17.57
CA ASP A 31 -3.39 35.14 -18.71
C ASP A 31 -3.11 33.71 -18.20
N PRO A 32 -3.95 32.71 -18.52
CA PRO A 32 -3.77 31.32 -18.09
C PRO A 32 -2.47 30.67 -18.60
N LEU A 33 -1.74 31.29 -19.53
CA LEU A 33 -0.42 30.84 -19.98
C LEU A 33 0.75 31.43 -19.17
N PHE A 34 0.48 32.40 -18.29
CA PHE A 34 1.51 33.04 -17.48
C PHE A 34 1.79 32.24 -16.21
N ILE A 35 3.04 31.75 -16.07
CA ILE A 35 3.47 31.02 -14.87
C ILE A 35 3.62 32.02 -13.72
N THR A 36 2.73 31.92 -12.74
CA THR A 36 2.75 32.75 -11.54
C THR A 36 3.49 32.03 -10.40
N VAL A 37 4.31 32.76 -9.65
CA VAL A 37 5.04 32.23 -8.49
C VAL A 37 4.23 32.48 -7.23
N HIS A 38 3.90 31.41 -6.51
CA HIS A 38 3.13 31.45 -5.27
C HIS A 38 3.99 31.02 -4.10
N LYS A 39 3.94 31.79 -3.01
CA LYS A 39 4.51 31.36 -1.73
C LYS A 39 3.56 30.40 -1.05
N VAL A 40 3.93 29.13 -0.99
CA VAL A 40 3.16 28.08 -0.33
C VAL A 40 3.80 27.78 1.01
N LYS A 41 3.02 27.85 2.08
CA LYS A 41 3.47 27.51 3.43
C LYS A 41 3.87 26.03 3.49
N VAL A 42 5.03 25.74 4.07
CA VAL A 42 5.47 24.37 4.33
C VAL A 42 4.74 23.88 5.57
N THR A 43 3.81 22.94 5.40
CA THR A 43 3.18 22.21 6.50
C THR A 43 3.94 20.92 6.73
N PHE A 44 4.44 20.74 7.95
CA PHE A 44 5.04 19.49 8.39
C PHE A 44 3.96 18.56 8.93
N ASP A 45 4.12 17.26 8.74
CA ASP A 45 3.31 16.20 9.38
C ASP A 45 1.82 16.12 8.96
N GLU A 46 1.33 17.03 8.12
CA GLU A 46 -0.02 16.98 7.54
C GLU A 46 0.07 16.95 6.01
N LEU A 47 -0.22 15.79 5.42
CA LEU A 47 -0.31 15.62 3.98
C LEU A 47 -1.73 15.23 3.61
N ASP A 48 -2.56 16.24 3.36
CA ASP A 48 -3.93 16.04 2.89
C ASP A 48 -3.98 16.14 1.37
N PHE A 49 -4.40 15.06 0.71
CA PHE A 49 -4.69 15.05 -0.72
C PHE A 49 -6.16 14.67 -0.95
N LEU A 50 -6.90 15.50 -1.69
CA LEU A 50 -8.35 15.29 -1.91
C LEU A 50 -9.16 15.06 -0.62
N ARG A 51 -8.82 15.79 0.46
CA ARG A 51 -9.41 15.65 1.82
C ARG A 51 -9.12 14.29 2.48
N ALA A 52 -8.10 13.57 2.03
CA ALA A 52 -7.59 12.37 2.66
C ALA A 52 -6.20 12.64 3.23
N LYS A 53 -6.01 12.35 4.53
CA LYS A 53 -4.67 12.21 5.09
C LYS A 53 -3.96 11.09 4.36
N VAL A 54 -2.80 11.40 3.78
CA VAL A 54 -2.00 10.43 3.06
C VAL A 54 -1.25 9.57 4.04
N ASP A 55 -1.29 8.27 3.79
CA ASP A 55 -0.59 7.25 4.57
C ASP A 55 -0.97 7.15 6.07
N ASP A 56 -2.14 7.69 6.48
CA ASP A 56 -2.78 7.42 7.79
C ASP A 56 -3.99 6.44 7.73
N PRO A 57 -3.77 5.11 7.81
CA PRO A 57 -4.85 4.13 7.72
C PRO A 57 -5.79 4.17 8.95
N LYS A 58 -5.35 4.73 10.08
CA LYS A 58 -6.16 4.80 11.30
C LYS A 58 -7.25 5.86 11.16
N SER A 59 -6.89 7.06 10.70
CA SER A 59 -7.89 8.10 10.42
C SER A 59 -8.90 7.63 9.38
N ARG A 60 -8.44 6.89 8.37
CA ARG A 60 -9.32 6.29 7.34
C ARG A 60 -10.30 5.27 7.94
N PHE A 61 -9.85 4.42 8.86
CA PHE A 61 -10.71 3.48 9.57
C PHE A 61 -11.79 4.21 10.38
N GLU A 62 -11.43 5.23 11.17
CA GLU A 62 -12.41 5.96 11.99
C GLU A 62 -13.45 6.69 11.12
N GLU A 63 -13.04 7.26 9.98
CA GLU A 63 -13.99 7.86 9.03
C GLU A 63 -15.00 6.83 8.49
N LEU A 64 -14.53 5.64 8.11
CA LEU A 64 -15.37 4.55 7.62
C LEU A 64 -16.29 4.01 8.72
N LYS A 65 -15.77 3.87 9.93
CA LYS A 65 -16.51 3.41 11.10
C LYS A 65 -17.65 4.37 11.43
N ASN A 66 -17.38 5.66 11.53
CA ASN A 66 -18.41 6.68 11.76
C ASN A 66 -19.48 6.64 10.66
N PHE A 67 -19.08 6.56 9.39
CA PHE A 67 -20.03 6.44 8.29
C PHE A 67 -20.94 5.20 8.40
N ILE A 68 -20.39 4.04 8.75
CA ILE A 68 -21.18 2.80 8.90
C ILE A 68 -22.08 2.88 10.13
N ASP A 69 -21.60 3.43 11.24
CA ASP A 69 -22.35 3.58 12.48
C ASP A 69 -23.52 4.57 12.30
N ASP A 70 -23.33 5.67 11.57
CA ASP A 70 -24.36 6.66 11.24
C ASP A 70 -25.38 6.16 10.19
N PHE A 71 -25.00 5.16 9.38
CA PHE A 71 -25.90 4.62 8.37
C PHE A 71 -27.12 3.94 9.01
N THR A 72 -28.30 4.39 8.62
CA THR A 72 -29.59 3.82 9.02
C THR A 72 -30.27 3.15 7.83
N PHE A 73 -30.83 1.96 8.04
CA PHE A 73 -31.61 1.31 7.00
C PHE A 73 -32.93 2.07 6.78
N PRO A 74 -33.43 2.13 5.53
CA PRO A 74 -34.76 2.67 5.27
C PRO A 74 -35.82 1.93 6.08
N LYS A 75 -36.81 2.64 6.61
CA LYS A 75 -37.91 2.01 7.33
C LYS A 75 -38.80 1.24 6.35
N PHE A 76 -39.02 -0.04 6.62
CA PHE A 76 -39.93 -0.89 5.84
C PHE A 76 -41.20 -1.20 6.63
N ILE A 77 -42.34 -1.28 5.94
CA ILE A 77 -43.64 -1.64 6.55
C ILE A 77 -43.64 -3.11 7.01
N ARG A 78 -42.86 -3.96 6.34
CA ARG A 78 -42.66 -5.38 6.66
C ARG A 78 -41.17 -5.69 6.68
N ARG A 79 -40.77 -6.82 7.28
CA ARG A 79 -39.37 -7.26 7.28
C ARG A 79 -38.85 -7.36 5.83
N PRO A 80 -37.73 -6.69 5.49
CA PRO A 80 -37.22 -6.66 4.14
C PRO A 80 -36.66 -8.04 3.75
N PRO A 81 -36.80 -8.47 2.49
CA PRO A 81 -36.13 -9.67 2.02
C PRO A 81 -34.60 -9.49 2.03
N ILE A 82 -33.86 -10.56 2.30
CA ILE A 82 -32.39 -10.55 2.41
C ILE A 82 -31.69 -9.98 1.16
N THR A 83 -32.27 -10.23 -0.01
CA THR A 83 -31.77 -9.73 -1.31
C THR A 83 -31.84 -8.20 -1.40
N LEU A 84 -32.87 -7.58 -0.82
CA LEU A 84 -33.01 -6.13 -0.78
C LEU A 84 -31.95 -5.51 0.15
N LEU A 85 -31.75 -6.09 1.35
CA LEU A 85 -30.71 -5.63 2.26
C LEU A 85 -29.31 -5.77 1.64
N ARG A 86 -29.02 -6.89 0.97
CA ARG A 86 -27.77 -7.09 0.22
C ARG A 86 -27.56 -5.99 -0.80
N LYS A 87 -28.60 -5.62 -1.56
CA LYS A 87 -28.55 -4.54 -2.55
C LYS A 87 -28.28 -3.19 -1.89
N ILE A 88 -28.96 -2.87 -0.79
CA ILE A 88 -28.76 -1.61 -0.04
C ILE A 88 -27.32 -1.50 0.48
N VAL A 89 -26.80 -2.56 1.10
CA VAL A 89 -25.42 -2.61 1.58
C VAL A 89 -24.44 -2.40 0.42
N LYS A 90 -24.63 -3.10 -0.70
CA LYS A 90 -23.76 -2.99 -1.88
C LYS A 90 -23.76 -1.58 -2.49
N GLN A 91 -24.94 -0.97 -2.61
CA GLN A 91 -25.09 0.32 -3.29
C GLN A 91 -24.70 1.52 -2.42
N ASN A 92 -25.03 1.49 -1.13
CA ASN A 92 -24.86 2.67 -0.27
C ASN A 92 -23.59 2.57 0.57
N ILE A 93 -23.37 1.43 1.22
CA ILE A 93 -22.21 1.27 2.11
C ILE A 93 -20.96 0.96 1.29
N ILE A 94 -20.98 -0.13 0.52
CA ILE A 94 -19.80 -0.62 -0.18
C ILE A 94 -19.35 0.31 -1.29
N SER A 95 -20.26 0.96 -2.01
CA SER A 95 -19.90 1.92 -3.05
C SER A 95 -19.00 3.03 -2.50
N LYS A 96 -19.40 3.65 -1.38
CA LYS A 96 -18.61 4.70 -0.72
C LYS A 96 -17.35 4.15 -0.07
N THR A 97 -17.45 3.03 0.65
CA THR A 97 -16.30 2.40 1.30
C THR A 97 -15.22 2.04 0.28
N ARG A 98 -15.59 1.46 -0.86
CA ARG A 98 -14.65 1.12 -1.94
C ARG A 98 -13.92 2.35 -2.48
N ALA A 99 -14.63 3.46 -2.67
CA ALA A 99 -14.01 4.70 -3.15
C ALA A 99 -12.97 5.23 -2.16
N LEU A 100 -13.29 5.22 -0.86
CA LEU A 100 -12.37 5.68 0.19
C LEU A 100 -11.18 4.74 0.36
N LEU A 101 -11.40 3.42 0.31
CA LEU A 101 -10.32 2.43 0.37
C LEU A 101 -9.40 2.49 -0.86
N SER A 102 -9.92 2.90 -2.02
CA SER A 102 -9.11 3.09 -3.22
C SER A 102 -8.10 4.23 -3.09
N LEU A 103 -8.36 5.20 -2.21
CA LEU A 103 -7.38 6.23 -1.86
C LEU A 103 -6.36 5.68 -0.87
N GLN A 104 -6.85 4.93 0.11
CA GLN A 104 -6.00 4.36 1.14
C GLN A 104 -6.58 3.08 1.75
N PRO A 105 -5.88 1.95 1.60
CA PRO A 105 -6.23 0.72 2.29
C PRO A 105 -6.05 0.83 3.81
N ILE A 106 -6.86 0.10 4.56
CA ILE A 106 -6.80 -0.01 6.03
C ILE A 106 -6.23 -1.37 6.46
N LYS A 107 -5.92 -1.53 7.75
CA LYS A 107 -5.49 -2.83 8.25
C LYS A 107 -6.62 -3.85 8.16
N ARG A 108 -6.27 -5.11 7.93
CA ARG A 108 -7.26 -6.18 7.79
C ARG A 108 -8.16 -6.36 9.02
N ILE A 109 -7.59 -6.31 10.22
CA ILE A 109 -8.35 -6.41 11.48
C ILE A 109 -9.41 -5.31 11.56
N ASP A 110 -9.06 -4.10 11.15
CA ASP A 110 -9.95 -2.94 11.13
C ASP A 110 -11.07 -3.15 10.09
N ALA A 111 -10.73 -3.65 8.90
CA ALA A 111 -11.72 -3.99 7.87
C ALA A 111 -12.69 -5.11 8.30
N GLU A 112 -12.19 -6.12 9.02
CA GLU A 112 -13.01 -7.19 9.61
C GLU A 112 -13.93 -6.67 10.73
N ASP A 113 -13.52 -5.63 11.48
CA ASP A 113 -14.41 -4.93 12.43
C ASP A 113 -15.56 -4.23 11.72
N LEU A 114 -15.29 -3.55 10.60
CA LEU A 114 -16.32 -2.92 9.78
C LEU A 114 -17.32 -3.95 9.22
N ASP A 115 -16.84 -5.11 8.76
CA ASP A 115 -17.70 -6.21 8.32
C ASP A 115 -18.59 -6.74 9.46
N ARG A 116 -18.05 -6.88 10.68
CA ARG A 116 -18.84 -7.27 11.86
C ARG A 116 -19.93 -6.25 12.20
N ARG A 117 -19.67 -4.95 12.03
CA ARG A 117 -20.66 -3.88 12.26
C ARG A 117 -21.81 -3.92 11.24
N ILE A 118 -21.48 -4.09 9.95
CA ILE A 118 -22.50 -4.24 8.90
C ILE A 118 -23.36 -5.48 9.17
N LYS A 119 -22.72 -6.59 9.52
CA LYS A 119 -23.41 -7.83 9.89
C LYS A 119 -24.37 -7.62 11.05
N ALA A 120 -23.96 -6.92 12.10
CA ALA A 120 -24.81 -6.62 13.25
C ALA A 120 -26.04 -5.78 12.84
N LYS A 121 -25.85 -4.74 12.02
CA LYS A 121 -26.97 -3.92 11.52
C LYS A 121 -27.94 -4.72 10.64
N VAL A 122 -27.42 -5.53 9.72
CA VAL A 122 -28.26 -6.40 8.88
C VAL A 122 -29.03 -7.44 9.72
N HIS A 123 -28.39 -7.99 10.74
CA HIS A 123 -29.04 -8.94 11.65
C HIS A 123 -30.21 -8.29 12.41
N MET A 124 -30.05 -7.05 12.89
CA MET A 124 -31.14 -6.30 13.54
C MET A 124 -32.34 -6.11 12.60
N GLU A 125 -32.11 -5.82 11.32
CA GLU A 125 -33.17 -5.62 10.33
C GLU A 125 -33.89 -6.92 9.93
N LEU A 126 -33.15 -8.02 9.78
CA LEU A 126 -33.74 -9.32 9.43
C LEU A 126 -34.50 -9.95 10.60
N GLY A 127 -34.06 -9.68 11.83
CA GLY A 127 -34.61 -10.30 13.05
C GLY A 127 -34.49 -11.82 13.03
N MET A 128 -33.37 -12.35 12.51
CA MET A 128 -33.06 -13.78 12.56
C MET A 128 -32.75 -14.19 14.01
N PRO A 129 -33.11 -15.41 14.45
CA PRO A 129 -32.87 -15.86 15.82
C PRO A 129 -31.40 -16.13 16.13
N PHE A 130 -30.55 -16.26 15.10
CA PHE A 130 -29.11 -16.48 15.24
C PHE A 130 -28.31 -15.44 14.46
N LEU A 131 -27.11 -15.12 14.95
CA LEU A 131 -26.15 -14.28 14.25
C LEU A 131 -25.22 -15.18 13.43
N PRO A 132 -25.23 -15.10 12.09
CA PRO A 132 -24.36 -15.93 11.27
C PRO A 132 -22.87 -15.63 11.54
N ASN A 133 -22.02 -16.65 11.37
CA ASN A 133 -20.58 -16.45 11.32
C ASN A 133 -20.25 -15.45 10.18
N SER A 134 -19.21 -14.62 10.37
CA SER A 134 -18.76 -13.65 9.38
C SER A 134 -18.39 -14.31 8.04
N ASP A 135 -17.87 -15.54 8.08
CA ASP A 135 -17.57 -16.30 6.87
C ASP A 135 -18.85 -16.61 6.09
N VAL A 136 -19.85 -17.20 6.75
CA VAL A 136 -21.15 -17.53 6.13
C VAL A 136 -21.87 -16.27 5.63
N PHE A 137 -21.74 -15.16 6.34
CA PHE A 137 -22.33 -13.88 5.96
C PHE A 137 -21.80 -13.39 4.60
N THR A 138 -20.50 -13.55 4.35
CA THR A 138 -19.81 -13.02 3.16
C THR A 138 -19.56 -14.03 2.05
N LEU A 139 -19.82 -15.31 2.33
CA LEU A 139 -19.65 -16.40 1.38
C LEU A 139 -20.74 -16.34 0.28
N PRO A 140 -20.42 -16.65 -1.00
CA PRO A 140 -21.40 -16.68 -2.08
C PRO A 140 -22.57 -17.65 -1.83
N VAL A 141 -23.72 -17.37 -2.43
CA VAL A 141 -24.93 -18.23 -2.30
C VAL A 141 -24.67 -19.64 -2.81
N ASP A 142 -23.91 -19.78 -3.89
CA ASP A 142 -23.55 -21.08 -4.49
C ASP A 142 -22.69 -21.94 -3.56
N LEU A 143 -22.06 -21.33 -2.56
CA LEU A 143 -21.28 -21.98 -1.51
C LEU A 143 -22.04 -22.00 -0.17
N HIS A 144 -23.38 -21.90 -0.21
CA HIS A 144 -24.27 -21.89 0.95
C HIS A 144 -24.08 -20.69 1.91
N GLY A 145 -23.61 -19.56 1.40
CA GLY A 145 -23.51 -18.31 2.14
C GLY A 145 -24.65 -17.32 1.91
N LEU A 146 -24.56 -16.16 2.57
CA LEU A 146 -25.54 -15.08 2.45
C LEU A 146 -25.14 -14.00 1.45
N ASP A 147 -23.95 -14.11 0.85
CA ASP A 147 -23.44 -13.28 -0.25
C ASP A 147 -23.50 -11.77 0.03
N PHE A 148 -23.26 -11.39 1.29
CA PHE A 148 -22.99 -9.99 1.61
C PHE A 148 -21.55 -9.62 1.21
N PRO A 149 -21.34 -8.40 0.69
CA PRO A 149 -20.01 -7.95 0.34
C PRO A 149 -19.13 -7.79 1.59
N SER A 150 -17.86 -8.22 1.50
CA SER A 150 -16.86 -8.07 2.54
C SER A 150 -15.93 -6.89 2.25
N ILE A 151 -15.86 -5.93 3.17
CA ILE A 151 -14.90 -4.84 3.17
C ILE A 151 -13.48 -5.39 3.28
N ALA A 152 -13.23 -6.42 4.10
CA ALA A 152 -11.90 -7.01 4.22
C ALA A 152 -11.38 -7.55 2.88
N ARG A 153 -12.20 -8.30 2.14
CA ARG A 153 -11.83 -8.81 0.80
C ARG A 153 -11.62 -7.69 -0.21
N ILE A 154 -12.46 -6.66 -0.18
CA ILE A 154 -12.33 -5.50 -1.07
C ILE A 154 -11.05 -4.72 -0.77
N ASN A 155 -10.74 -4.51 0.51
CA ASN A 155 -9.53 -3.84 0.98
C ASN A 155 -8.26 -4.57 0.51
N ASP A 156 -8.23 -5.90 0.70
CA ASP A 156 -7.10 -6.73 0.28
C ASP A 156 -6.89 -6.66 -1.23
N GLY A 157 -7.96 -6.77 -2.03
CA GLY A 157 -7.90 -6.63 -3.48
C GLY A 157 -7.38 -5.27 -3.93
N ILE A 158 -7.88 -4.18 -3.33
CA ILE A 158 -7.43 -2.82 -3.63
C ILE A 158 -5.96 -2.61 -3.27
N ALA A 159 -5.52 -3.10 -2.11
CA ALA A 159 -4.13 -2.97 -1.68
C ALA A 159 -3.17 -3.68 -2.64
N ILE A 160 -3.51 -4.91 -3.05
CA ILE A 160 -2.71 -5.71 -3.99
C ILE A 160 -2.69 -5.06 -5.38
N ASP A 161 -3.84 -4.64 -5.90
CA ASP A 161 -3.93 -3.94 -7.18
C ASP A 161 -3.17 -2.60 -7.17
N GLY A 162 -3.22 -1.87 -6.05
CA GLY A 162 -2.47 -0.63 -5.83
C GLY A 162 -0.97 -0.87 -5.92
N LEU A 163 -0.45 -1.83 -5.15
CA LEU A 163 0.96 -2.23 -5.20
C LEU A 163 1.40 -2.64 -6.62
N HIS A 164 0.59 -3.48 -7.29
CA HIS A 164 0.87 -3.91 -8.65
C HIS A 164 0.89 -2.73 -9.64
N ARG A 165 -0.05 -1.79 -9.50
CA ARG A 165 -0.14 -0.59 -10.32
C ARG A 165 1.03 0.35 -10.10
N ASP A 166 1.49 0.52 -8.86
CA ASP A 166 2.64 1.38 -8.53
C ASP A 166 3.91 0.86 -9.21
N LEU A 167 4.15 -0.46 -9.13
CA LEU A 167 5.31 -1.11 -9.76
C LEU A 167 5.26 -1.11 -11.30
N ASN A 168 4.04 -1.09 -11.87
CA ASN A 168 3.80 -1.08 -13.31
C ASN A 168 3.20 0.24 -13.80
N HIS A 169 3.51 1.34 -13.10
CA HIS A 169 2.86 2.61 -13.36
C HIS A 169 3.18 3.11 -14.78
N PRO A 170 2.18 3.60 -15.57
CA PRO A 170 2.40 4.00 -16.96
C PRO A 170 3.34 5.22 -17.09
N ILE A 171 3.34 6.10 -16.08
CA ILE A 171 4.26 7.23 -16.01
C ILE A 171 5.60 6.77 -15.43
N PRO A 172 6.73 6.91 -16.17
CA PRO A 172 8.03 6.36 -15.78
C PRO A 172 8.57 6.87 -14.44
N SER A 173 8.31 8.13 -14.08
CA SER A 173 8.82 8.72 -12.83
C SER A 173 8.22 8.03 -11.59
N TYR A 174 6.91 7.79 -11.58
CA TYR A 174 6.26 7.05 -10.49
C TYR A 174 6.71 5.60 -10.44
N GLN A 175 6.82 4.96 -11.61
CA GLN A 175 7.36 3.59 -11.69
C GLN A 175 8.80 3.52 -11.14
N LYS A 176 9.65 4.49 -11.49
CA LYS A 176 11.03 4.55 -11.00
C LYS A 176 11.07 4.74 -9.48
N LEU A 177 10.25 5.62 -8.94
CA LEU A 177 10.12 5.82 -7.50
C LEU A 177 9.68 4.52 -6.81
N ALA A 178 8.63 3.87 -7.29
CA ALA A 178 8.17 2.59 -6.75
C ALA A 178 9.27 1.51 -6.80
N ARG A 179 10.05 1.45 -7.89
CA ARG A 179 11.18 0.51 -7.99
C ARG A 179 12.32 0.84 -7.03
N ILE A 180 12.59 2.11 -6.76
CA ILE A 180 13.55 2.54 -5.73
C ILE A 180 13.04 2.10 -4.35
N THR A 181 11.80 2.40 -4.01
CA THR A 181 11.16 1.97 -2.75
C THR A 181 11.22 0.45 -2.58
N LEU A 182 10.93 -0.32 -3.63
CA LEU A 182 11.04 -1.78 -3.60
C LEU A 182 12.50 -2.24 -3.43
N ALA A 183 13.46 -1.57 -4.06
CA ALA A 183 14.87 -1.88 -3.93
C ALA A 183 15.37 -1.61 -2.51
N ASP A 184 14.96 -0.50 -1.88
CA ASP A 184 15.27 -0.18 -0.49
C ASP A 184 14.63 -1.15 0.48
N TRP A 185 13.36 -1.49 0.25
CA TRP A 185 12.67 -2.52 1.03
C TRP A 185 13.39 -3.87 0.91
N THR A 186 13.82 -4.25 -0.28
CA THR A 186 14.54 -5.50 -0.53
C THR A 186 15.92 -5.50 0.12
N CYS A 187 16.74 -4.48 -0.15
CA CYS A 187 18.17 -4.48 0.18
C CYS A 187 18.44 -3.97 1.59
N THR A 188 17.87 -2.82 1.93
CA THR A 188 18.14 -2.11 3.19
C THR A 188 17.33 -2.70 4.34
N ILE A 189 16.06 -3.00 4.10
CA ILE A 189 15.14 -3.49 5.15
C ILE A 189 15.14 -5.03 5.22
N ASN A 190 15.09 -5.72 4.08
CA ASN A 190 14.86 -7.16 4.02
C ASN A 190 16.09 -8.01 3.66
N LYS A 191 17.31 -7.49 3.86
CA LYS A 191 18.59 -8.20 3.66
C LYS A 191 18.70 -8.90 2.29
N CYS A 192 18.42 -8.14 1.23
CA CYS A 192 18.44 -8.60 -0.17
C CYS A 192 17.51 -9.79 -0.48
N THR A 193 16.45 -9.99 0.32
CA THR A 193 15.35 -10.93 0.01
C THR A 193 14.16 -10.14 -0.52
N ASN A 194 13.56 -10.55 -1.64
CA ASN A 194 12.37 -9.87 -2.17
C ASN A 194 11.19 -10.02 -1.18
N PRO A 195 10.62 -8.92 -0.65
CA PRO A 195 9.52 -8.97 0.32
C PRO A 195 8.19 -9.47 -0.29
N LEU A 196 8.06 -9.46 -1.61
CA LEU A 196 6.84 -9.84 -2.34
C LEU A 196 6.88 -11.26 -2.91
N ASP A 197 7.90 -12.04 -2.55
CA ASP A 197 8.08 -13.44 -2.94
C ASP A 197 8.08 -14.34 -1.71
N THR A 198 7.85 -15.64 -1.89
CA THR A 198 7.70 -16.71 -0.88
C THR A 198 8.36 -16.43 0.48
N ILE A 199 9.70 -16.35 0.53
CA ILE A 199 10.45 -16.15 1.78
C ILE A 199 10.14 -14.79 2.42
N GLY A 200 9.99 -13.74 1.60
CA GLY A 200 9.66 -12.40 2.05
C GLY A 200 8.21 -12.23 2.51
N LEU A 201 7.26 -12.96 1.92
CA LEU A 201 5.84 -12.92 2.31
C LEU A 201 5.62 -13.39 3.75
N ASN A 202 6.47 -14.27 4.26
CA ASN A 202 6.35 -14.78 5.64
C ASN A 202 6.93 -13.80 6.69
N ARG A 203 7.55 -12.70 6.27
CA ARG A 203 8.13 -11.71 7.18
C ARG A 203 7.12 -10.61 7.52
N ASN A 204 7.26 -10.05 8.71
CA ASN A 204 6.40 -8.96 9.19
C ASN A 204 7.13 -7.62 9.08
N PHE A 205 6.54 -6.66 8.35
CA PHE A 205 7.11 -5.33 8.11
C PHE A 205 6.36 -4.19 8.79
N SER A 206 5.44 -4.47 9.73
CA SER A 206 4.68 -3.41 10.39
C SER A 206 5.51 -2.36 11.14
N LEU A 207 6.72 -2.72 11.57
CA LEU A 207 7.62 -1.80 12.27
C LEU A 207 8.32 -0.80 11.33
N HIS A 208 8.21 -1.01 10.00
CA HIS A 208 8.82 -0.17 8.97
C HIS A 208 7.79 0.72 8.27
N ALA A 209 6.67 0.99 8.93
CA ALA A 209 5.59 1.83 8.44
C ALA A 209 6.00 3.31 8.24
N ASP A 210 7.13 3.71 8.81
CA ASP A 210 7.78 5.01 8.61
C ASP A 210 8.55 5.11 7.28
N ARG A 211 8.96 3.97 6.71
CA ARG A 211 9.84 3.88 5.53
C ARG A 211 9.18 3.26 4.32
N ILE A 212 8.13 2.46 4.53
CA ILE A 212 7.41 1.74 3.50
C ILE A 212 5.97 2.22 3.53
N PRO A 213 5.37 2.56 2.37
CA PRO A 213 3.96 2.93 2.31
C PRO A 213 3.07 1.90 2.99
N HIS A 214 2.12 2.33 3.82
CA HIS A 214 1.26 1.42 4.57
C HIS A 214 0.47 0.50 3.64
N GLY A 215 0.01 1.01 2.49
CA GLY A 215 -0.69 0.23 1.47
C GLY A 215 0.11 -0.97 0.98
N TRP A 216 1.44 -0.84 0.87
CA TRP A 216 2.34 -1.91 0.44
C TRP A 216 2.50 -2.99 1.53
N ILE A 217 2.61 -2.58 2.80
CA ILE A 217 2.65 -3.52 3.93
C ILE A 217 1.32 -4.28 4.05
N ILE A 218 0.18 -3.59 3.86
CA ILE A 218 -1.15 -4.19 3.87
C ILE A 218 -1.28 -5.19 2.71
N ALA A 219 -0.84 -4.82 1.50
CA ALA A 219 -0.84 -5.70 0.35
C ALA A 219 0.02 -6.96 0.57
N GLN A 220 1.23 -6.80 1.12
CA GLN A 220 2.13 -7.93 1.42
C GLN A 220 1.49 -8.92 2.40
N ARG A 221 0.82 -8.43 3.44
CA ARG A 221 0.09 -9.28 4.41
C ARG A 221 -1.14 -9.93 3.80
N ALA A 222 -1.87 -9.21 2.96
CA ALA A 222 -3.01 -9.78 2.24
C ALA A 222 -2.54 -10.96 1.37
N MET A 223 -1.47 -10.76 0.58
CA MET A 223 -0.84 -11.78 -0.24
C MET A 223 -0.35 -13.00 0.55
N SER A 224 0.26 -12.78 1.72
CA SER A 224 0.74 -13.88 2.58
C SER A 224 -0.38 -14.69 3.22
N SER A 225 -1.56 -14.09 3.41
CA SER A 225 -2.73 -14.73 4.04
C SER A 225 -3.57 -15.60 3.09
N MET A 226 -3.36 -15.47 1.77
CA MET A 226 -4.10 -16.23 0.76
C MET A 226 -3.59 -17.68 0.66
N SER A 227 -4.49 -18.58 0.26
CA SER A 227 -4.17 -19.98 -0.01
C SER A 227 -4.69 -20.38 -1.39
N PRO A 228 -3.81 -20.64 -2.39
CA PRO A 228 -2.35 -20.51 -2.33
C PRO A 228 -1.87 -19.05 -2.13
N GLN A 229 -0.66 -18.88 -1.59
CA GLN A 229 -0.07 -17.55 -1.41
C GLN A 229 0.12 -16.87 -2.77
N LEU A 230 -0.28 -15.60 -2.85
CA LEU A 230 -0.05 -14.79 -4.04
C LEU A 230 1.33 -14.14 -3.96
N ALA A 231 2.15 -14.27 -5.00
CA ALA A 231 3.48 -13.67 -5.05
C ALA A 231 3.61 -12.76 -6.27
N LEU A 232 4.25 -11.60 -6.11
CA LEU A 232 4.56 -10.69 -7.21
C LEU A 232 6.01 -10.90 -7.64
N LYS A 233 6.17 -11.65 -8.74
CA LYS A 233 7.48 -11.96 -9.30
C LYS A 233 7.92 -10.90 -10.31
N ARG A 234 9.20 -10.54 -10.23
CA ARG A 234 9.83 -9.65 -11.20
C ARG A 234 10.16 -10.45 -12.45
N THR A 235 9.57 -10.07 -13.58
CA THR A 235 9.78 -10.72 -14.88
C THR A 235 10.96 -10.13 -15.63
N ASN A 236 11.18 -8.81 -15.53
CA ASN A 236 12.34 -8.15 -16.12
C ASN A 236 13.57 -8.30 -15.20
N LEU A 237 14.55 -9.08 -15.67
CA LEU A 237 15.83 -9.33 -15.02
C LEU A 237 17.03 -8.77 -15.83
N ASP A 238 16.79 -7.81 -16.73
CA ASP A 238 17.80 -7.27 -17.64
C ASP A 238 19.01 -6.68 -16.88
N SER A 239 18.78 -6.11 -15.70
CA SER A 239 19.85 -5.60 -14.83
C SER A 239 20.80 -6.70 -14.37
N ILE A 240 20.28 -7.92 -14.13
CA ILE A 240 21.10 -9.07 -13.75
C ILE A 240 21.92 -9.54 -14.96
N LEU A 241 21.28 -9.63 -16.13
CA LEU A 241 21.92 -10.08 -17.37
C LEU A 241 23.01 -9.12 -17.87
N SER A 242 22.77 -7.81 -17.77
CA SER A 242 23.75 -6.76 -18.07
C SER A 242 24.85 -6.62 -17.01
N GLY A 243 24.71 -7.29 -15.87
CA GLY A 243 25.64 -7.21 -14.75
C GLY A 243 25.62 -5.87 -14.01
N ASP A 244 24.58 -5.05 -14.20
CA ASP A 244 24.33 -3.77 -13.52
C ASP A 244 23.74 -3.97 -12.11
N VAL A 245 24.21 -5.00 -11.40
CA VAL A 245 23.82 -5.31 -10.01
C VAL A 245 25.03 -5.19 -9.11
N SER A 246 24.83 -4.65 -7.90
CA SER A 246 25.92 -4.53 -6.93
C SER A 246 26.39 -5.91 -6.47
N LEU A 247 27.71 -6.08 -6.33
CA LEU A 247 28.30 -7.35 -5.86
C LEU A 247 27.79 -7.75 -4.47
N SER A 248 27.54 -6.76 -3.61
CA SER A 248 27.01 -7.01 -2.26
C SER A 248 25.59 -7.56 -2.28
N HIS A 249 24.74 -7.09 -3.20
CA HIS A 249 23.40 -7.66 -3.37
C HIS A 249 23.50 -9.11 -3.84
N VAL A 250 24.30 -9.39 -4.87
CA VAL A 250 24.50 -10.75 -5.41
C VAL A 250 25.00 -11.71 -4.33
N LEU A 251 26.02 -11.33 -3.57
CA LEU A 251 26.57 -12.18 -2.51
C LEU A 251 25.59 -12.40 -1.36
N CYS A 252 24.82 -11.38 -0.99
CA CYS A 252 23.81 -11.51 0.05
C CYS A 252 22.66 -12.43 -0.39
N THR A 253 22.16 -12.27 -1.62
CA THR A 253 21.17 -13.17 -2.21
C THR A 253 21.70 -14.60 -2.31
N PHE A 254 22.95 -14.78 -2.74
CA PHE A 254 23.57 -16.10 -2.83
C PHE A 254 23.70 -16.77 -1.46
N HIS A 255 24.16 -16.04 -0.44
CA HIS A 255 24.25 -16.56 0.93
C HIS A 255 22.89 -16.95 1.51
N ASN A 256 21.83 -16.19 1.18
CA ASN A 256 20.46 -16.52 1.62
C ASN A 256 19.92 -17.82 0.99
N HIS A 257 20.34 -18.16 -0.22
CA HIS A 257 19.92 -19.39 -0.91
C HIS A 257 20.85 -20.59 -0.68
N LEU A 258 22.15 -20.34 -0.49
CA LEU A 258 23.19 -21.36 -0.33
C LEU A 258 24.11 -21.01 0.86
N PRO A 259 23.62 -21.19 2.10
CA PRO A 259 24.35 -20.77 3.30
C PRO A 259 25.64 -21.57 3.55
N ALA A 260 25.79 -22.74 2.91
CA ALA A 260 26.97 -23.60 3.03
C ALA A 260 28.20 -23.09 2.27
N VAL A 261 28.06 -22.09 1.40
CA VAL A 261 29.19 -21.53 0.64
C VAL A 261 29.82 -20.37 1.41
N VAL A 262 31.15 -20.39 1.53
CA VAL A 262 31.92 -19.33 2.18
C VAL A 262 31.73 -18.02 1.42
N SER A 263 31.04 -17.07 2.05
CA SER A 263 30.86 -15.72 1.50
C SER A 263 32.11 -14.88 1.79
N PRO A 264 32.58 -14.04 0.84
CA PRO A 264 33.68 -13.12 1.09
C PRO A 264 33.38 -12.22 2.29
N ASN A 265 34.36 -12.00 3.16
CA ASN A 265 34.19 -11.10 4.30
C ASN A 265 33.95 -9.64 3.84
N GLY A 266 33.38 -8.81 4.71
CA GLY A 266 33.10 -7.41 4.39
C GLY A 266 34.34 -6.61 3.98
N ASN A 267 35.52 -6.97 4.50
CA ASN A 267 36.79 -6.33 4.17
C ASN A 267 37.24 -6.64 2.73
N ALA A 268 37.03 -7.86 2.25
CA ALA A 268 37.28 -8.24 0.86
C ALA A 268 36.38 -7.44 -0.09
N LEU A 269 35.10 -7.27 0.27
CA LEU A 269 34.18 -6.44 -0.51
C LEU A 269 34.58 -4.97 -0.54
N ASN A 270 35.02 -4.42 0.59
CA ASN A 270 35.52 -3.04 0.63
C ASN A 270 36.80 -2.87 -0.19
N SER A 271 37.69 -3.87 -0.19
CA SER A 271 38.91 -3.88 -1.01
C SER A 271 38.62 -3.96 -2.51
N LEU A 272 37.60 -4.73 -2.91
CA LEU A 272 37.13 -4.75 -4.30
C LEU A 272 36.53 -3.41 -4.71
N ARG A 273 35.71 -2.81 -3.84
CA ARG A 273 35.09 -1.50 -4.06
C ARG A 273 36.11 -0.37 -4.20
N SER A 274 37.19 -0.40 -3.42
CA SER A 274 38.27 0.60 -3.52
C SER A 274 39.06 0.49 -4.82
N LYS A 275 39.12 -0.72 -5.40
CA LYS A 275 39.69 -0.98 -6.73
C LYS A 275 38.72 -0.73 -7.89
N GLY A 276 37.55 -0.12 -7.64
CA GLY A 276 36.55 0.18 -8.67
C GLY A 276 35.61 -0.98 -9.02
N VAL A 277 35.77 -2.14 -8.38
CA VAL A 277 34.93 -3.31 -8.63
C VAL A 277 33.70 -3.27 -7.72
N ARG A 278 32.57 -2.79 -8.28
CA ARG A 278 31.32 -2.56 -7.54
C ARG A 278 30.14 -3.37 -8.08
N GLN A 279 30.15 -3.64 -9.38
CA GLN A 279 29.07 -4.30 -10.10
C GLN A 279 29.50 -5.66 -10.63
N LEU A 280 28.54 -6.54 -10.89
CA LEU A 280 28.79 -7.89 -11.40
C LEU A 280 29.57 -7.87 -12.73
N LYS A 281 29.23 -6.94 -13.64
CA LYS A 281 29.94 -6.79 -14.91
C LYS A 281 31.44 -6.46 -14.76
N HIS A 282 31.86 -5.86 -13.65
CA HIS A 282 33.28 -5.54 -13.40
C HIS A 282 34.12 -6.78 -13.06
N MET A 283 33.50 -7.91 -12.70
CA MET A 283 34.22 -9.14 -12.38
C MET A 283 34.72 -9.88 -13.62
N GLY A 284 34.06 -9.70 -14.77
CA GLY A 284 34.47 -10.31 -16.04
C GLY A 284 35.41 -9.43 -16.88
N SER A 285 35.66 -8.19 -16.47
CA SER A 285 36.54 -7.24 -17.16
C SER A 285 37.96 -7.20 -16.60
N TRP A 286 38.28 -8.08 -15.65
CA TRP A 286 39.57 -8.15 -14.95
C TRP A 286 40.35 -9.39 -15.37
#